data_AF-A0A7X0C0D5-F1
#
_entry.id   AF-A0A7X0C0D5-F1
#
_cell.length_a   1.000
_cell.length_b   1.000
_cell.length_c   1.000
_cell.angle_alpha   90.00
_cell.angle_beta   90.00
_cell.angle_gamma   90.00
#
_symmetry.space_group_name_H-M   'P 1'
#
loop_
_entity.id
_entity.type
_entity.pdbx_description
1 polymer ?
#
loop_
_entity_poly.entity_id
_entity_poly.type
_entity_poly.pdbx_seq_one_letter_code
_entity_poly.pdbx_strand_id
1 'polypeptide(L)' 'MLERIDPYGDLILTSEEMPQFLAELDYLAGLAETAGERDVLANVARLAAACGEDAALELHLVGD' A
#
# COMPACT_ATOMS: atom_id res chain seq x y z
N MET A 1 1.95 -5.38 8.04
CA MET A 1 1.24 -4.09 8.21
C MET A 1 -0.13 -4.19 7.54
N LEU A 2 -0.20 -4.69 6.31
CA LEU A 2 -1.40 -5.07 5.56
C LEU A 2 -2.21 -6.19 6.22
N GLU A 3 -1.59 -7.18 6.86
CA GLU A 3 -2.31 -8.22 7.65
C GLU A 3 -3.09 -7.66 8.85
N ARG A 4 -2.88 -6.38 9.19
CA ARG A 4 -3.57 -5.66 10.26
C ARG A 4 -4.50 -4.58 9.73
N ILE A 5 -4.70 -4.49 8.41
CA ILE A 5 -5.77 -3.65 7.87
C ILE A 5 -7.08 -4.23 8.38
N ASP A 6 -7.68 -3.47 9.29
CA ASP A 6 -9.06 -3.66 9.69
C ASP A 6 -9.92 -3.22 8.49
N PRO A 7 -10.74 -4.10 7.89
CA PRO A 7 -11.61 -3.70 6.79
C PRO A 7 -12.58 -2.57 7.15
N TYR A 8 -12.77 -2.29 8.45
CA TYR A 8 -13.61 -1.20 8.97
C TYR A 8 -12.82 -0.01 9.53
N GLY A 9 -11.49 0.00 9.39
CA GLY A 9 -10.61 1.02 9.94
C GLY A 9 -9.76 1.69 8.87
N ASP A 10 -9.67 3.00 8.95
CA ASP A 10 -8.73 3.76 8.12
C ASP A 10 -7.29 3.45 8.57
N LEU A 11 -6.43 3.10 7.62
CA LEU A 11 -5.00 2.98 7.84
C LEU A 11 -4.30 4.17 7.20
N ILE A 12 -3.72 5.03 8.04
CA ILE A 12 -2.88 6.16 7.62
C ILE A 12 -1.43 5.73 7.75
N LEU A 13 -0.68 5.86 6.66
CA LEU A 13 0.73 5.53 6.58
C LEU A 13 1.54 6.77 6.26
N THR A 14 2.62 6.97 7.00
CA THR A 14 3.59 8.05 6.80
C THR A 14 4.74 7.60 5.89
N SER A 15 5.57 8.55 5.44
CA SER A 15 6.76 8.26 4.63
C SER A 15 7.72 7.24 5.26
N GLU A 16 7.78 7.17 6.61
CA GLU A 16 8.62 6.21 7.34
C GLU A 16 8.15 4.76 7.17
N GLU A 17 6.85 4.57 6.96
CA GLU A 17 6.22 3.26 6.82
C GLU A 17 6.16 2.79 5.36
N MET A 18 6.41 3.68 4.40
CA MET A 18 6.38 3.39 2.95
C MET A 18 7.32 2.28 2.50
N PRO A 19 8.59 2.20 2.96
CA PRO A 19 9.48 1.12 2.56
C PRO A 19 8.95 -0.26 2.97
N GLN A 20 8.36 -0.37 4.16
CA GLN A 20 7.73 -1.60 4.62
C GLN A 20 6.47 -1.91 3.80
N PHE A 21 5.62 -0.91 3.58
CA PHE A 21 4.39 -1.07 2.81
C PHE A 21 4.65 -1.52 1.36
N LEU A 22 5.65 -0.95 0.70
CA LEU A 22 6.08 -1.36 -0.64
C LEU A 22 6.54 -2.83 -0.70
N ALA A 23 7.29 -3.28 0.31
CA ALA A 23 7.73 -4.68 0.38
C ALA A 23 6.54 -5.64 0.55
N GLU A 24 5.52 -5.24 1.31
CA GLU A 24 4.31 -6.06 1.48
C GLU A 24 3.45 -6.08 0.21
N LEU A 25 3.36 -4.98 -0.54
CA LEU A 25 2.70 -4.95 -1.85
C LEU A 25 3.40 -5.82 -2.89
N ASP A 26 4.72 -5.84 -2.91
CA ASP A 26 5.50 -6.70 -3.82
C ASP A 26 5.26 -8.19 -3.51
N TYR A 27 5.23 -8.54 -2.22
CA TYR A 27 4.85 -9.89 -1.79
C TYR A 27 3.44 -10.27 -2.25
N LEU A 28 2.45 -9.39 -2.07
CA LEU A 28 1.08 -9.62 -2.54
C LEU A 28 0.99 -9.72 -4.07
N ALA A 29 1.78 -8.93 -4.80
CA ALA A 29 1.82 -8.99 -6.26
C ALA A 29 2.36 -10.34 -6.76
N GLY A 30 3.27 -10.96 -6.00
CA GLY A 30 3.72 -12.34 -6.24
C GLY A 30 2.66 -13.41 -5.97
N LEU A 31 1.69 -13.13 -5.10
CA LEU A 31 0.56 -14.01 -4.81
C LEU A 31 -0.67 -13.77 -5.68
N ALA A 32 -0.76 -12.62 -6.34
CA ALA A 32 -1.88 -12.23 -7.17
C ALA A 32 -2.05 -13.17 -8.38
N GLU A 33 -3.21 -13.79 -8.48
CA GLU A 33 -3.51 -14.79 -9.50
C GLU A 33 -3.93 -14.13 -10.83
N THR A 34 -4.60 -12.98 -10.73
CA THR A 34 -5.15 -12.27 -11.89
C THR A 34 -4.30 -11.08 -12.32
N ALA A 35 -4.41 -10.71 -13.60
CA ALA A 35 -3.80 -9.47 -14.10
C ALA A 35 -4.41 -8.22 -13.44
N GLY A 36 -5.71 -8.24 -13.15
CA GLY A 36 -6.41 -7.12 -12.50
C GLY A 36 -5.91 -6.86 -11.08
N GLU A 37 -5.66 -7.91 -10.29
CA GLU A 37 -5.07 -7.76 -8.95
C GLU A 37 -3.65 -7.17 -9.02
N ARG A 38 -2.82 -7.65 -9.95
CA ARG A 38 -1.47 -7.11 -10.15
C ARG A 38 -1.49 -5.64 -10.58
N ASP A 39 -2.42 -5.25 -11.44
CA ASP A 39 -2.57 -3.86 -11.88
C ASP A 39 -3.00 -2.96 -10.71
N VAL A 40 -3.94 -3.40 -9.87
CA VAL A 40 -4.35 -2.67 -8.67
C VAL A 40 -3.15 -2.51 -7.73
N LEU A 41 -2.43 -3.59 -7.42
CA LEU A 41 -1.26 -3.55 -6.54
C LEU A 41 -0.14 -2.65 -7.09
N ALA A 42 0.11 -2.69 -8.39
CA ALA A 42 1.10 -1.83 -9.04
C ALA A 42 0.72 -0.33 -8.96
N ASN A 43 -0.57 -0.01 -9.10
CA ASN A 43 -1.07 1.35 -8.95
C ASN A 43 -0.92 1.86 -7.52
N VAL A 44 -1.23 1.03 -6.52
CA VAL A 44 -1.05 1.36 -5.10
C VAL A 44 0.44 1.52 -4.77
N ALA A 45 1.30 0.64 -5.28
CA ALA A 45 2.75 0.73 -5.07
C ALA A 45 3.33 2.03 -5.65
N ARG A 46 2.86 2.46 -6.83
CA ARG A 46 3.26 3.77 -7.40
C ARG A 46 2.87 4.94 -6.50
N LEU A 47 1.67 4.91 -5.92
CA LEU A 47 1.21 5.96 -5.02
C LEU A 47 2.03 5.98 -3.72
N ALA A 48 2.26 4.81 -3.14
CA ALA A 48 3.10 4.66 -1.95
C ALA A 48 4.55 5.12 -2.17
N ALA A 49 5.13 4.82 -3.33
CA ALA A 49 6.47 5.29 -3.67
C ALA A 49 6.54 6.83 -3.70
N ALA A 50 5.53 7.49 -4.28
CA ALA A 50 5.46 8.95 -4.28
C ALA A 50 5.30 9.52 -2.86
N CYS A 51 4.50 8.89 -1.99
CA CYS A 51 4.39 9.26 -0.58
C CYS A 51 5.67 9.00 0.22
N GLY A 52 6.52 8.05 -0.21
CA GLY A 52 7.80 7.77 0.43
C GLY A 52 8.90 8.80 0.09
N GLU A 53 8.79 9.45 -1.07
CA GLU A 53 9.74 10.47 -1.52
C GLU A 53 9.51 11.83 -0.87
N ASP A 54 8.30 12.11 -0.40
CA ASP A 54 7.94 13.37 0.25
C ASP A 54 7.38 13.13 1.66
N ALA A 55 8.14 13.52 2.68
CA ALA A 55 7.78 13.38 4.09
C ALA A 55 6.57 14.23 4.52
N ALA A 56 6.07 15.14 3.67
CA ALA A 56 4.84 15.89 3.91
C ALA A 56 3.59 15.17 3.40
N LEU A 57 3.73 14.02 2.73
CA LEU A 57 2.63 13.23 2.19
C LEU A 57 2.33 12.03 3.07
N GLU A 58 1.04 11.70 3.15
CA GLU A 58 0.53 10.53 3.84
C GLU A 58 -0.33 9.71 2.87
N LEU A 59 -0.31 8.39 3.03
CA LEU A 59 -1.18 7.48 2.29
C LEU A 59 -2.32 7.02 3.20
N HIS A 60 -3.55 7.29 2.79
CA HIS A 60 -4.75 6.93 3.54
C HIS A 60 -5.46 5.78 2.83
N LEU A 61 -5.53 4.63 3.48
CA LEU A 61 -6.29 3.47 3.04
C LEU A 61 -7.60 3.44 3.82
N VAL A 62 -8.69 3.83 3.17
CA VAL A 62 -10.02 3.95 3.78
C VAL A 62 -10.78 2.63 3.58
N GLY A 63 -11.18 2.02 4.70
CA GLY A 63 -12.11 0.88 4.72
C GLY A 63 -13.57 1.36 4.69
N ASP A 64 -14.51 0.48 4.34
CA ASP A 64 -15.97 0.75 4.30
C ASP A 64 -16.70 -0.08 5.36
#